data_AF-A0A2D9UGF8-F1
#
_entry.id   AF-A0A2D9UGF8-F1
#
_cell.length_a   1.000
_cell.length_b   1.000
_cell.length_c   1.000
_cell.angle_alpha   90.00
_cell.angle_beta   90.00
_cell.angle_gamma   90.00
#
_symmetry.space_group_name_H-M   'P 1'
#
loop_
_entity.id
_entity.type
_entity.pdbx_description
1 polymer ?
#
loop_
_entity_poly.entity_id
_entity_poly.type
_entity_poly.pdbx_seq_one_letter_code
_entity_poly.pdbx_strand_id
1 'polypeptide(L)'
;VGDNGYVVNLNWEIPVGNNYILTTDTDMNNQNFGDNNPLLKRTTDGLPNFPYNLDGIVEINEGYYDSGDSPGFSTDYYYYFYNWEINNDWNIGGTSCYSEPTEIEIFVEDPDETMTQQISIPQGWFIFSTYIDPEDSNISSVVSNNVDNIELIKNYLGDVYWPLFGINTIGNITPGQGYYIKSSQNHLLDIEGQQINSNYPIELPDGWSIIGYLHADPSSSIDMMAPIVDNMVIMKDYMGNVYWPSVGVNTIGNINPGYGYNIRVTSSATFSYPEMNSGRLMFDENTSVSSNYDSPRITGNNMTLGIPSEIWQKEPVLGDEIIVCDQNGMIAGIGPYRPEFSIVTIWGDDELTNNKDGLYNGEDFILKLWRGSQNIEETIKVIRWGEGSGAYQTNGISIAADITNENVSTKKLIYITDILGREIDNKSKNVKLFIYDDGSVEKEYLIE
;
A
#
# COMPACT_ATOMS: atom_id res chain seq x y z
N VAL A 1 -19.01 -4.66 -29.37
CA VAL A 1 -19.55 -4.78 -28.00
C VAL A 1 -18.47 -4.29 -27.06
N GLY A 2 -18.67 -3.08 -26.54
CA GLY A 2 -17.70 -2.33 -25.75
C GLY A 2 -17.72 -0.85 -26.14
N ASP A 3 -18.93 -0.26 -26.18
CA ASP A 3 -19.11 1.20 -26.29
C ASP A 3 -18.76 1.81 -24.94
N ASN A 4 -17.49 2.13 -24.74
CA ASN A 4 -17.09 3.03 -23.67
C ASN A 4 -17.09 4.43 -24.28
N GLY A 5 -18.01 5.28 -23.82
CA GLY A 5 -18.08 6.69 -24.22
C GLY A 5 -16.73 7.40 -24.03
N TYR A 6 -16.51 8.46 -24.80
CA TYR A 6 -15.33 9.31 -24.64
C TYR A 6 -15.61 10.35 -23.55
N VAL A 7 -14.75 10.40 -22.54
CA VAL A 7 -14.74 11.48 -21.55
C VAL A 7 -14.10 12.72 -22.18
N VAL A 8 -14.86 13.81 -22.26
CA VAL A 8 -14.34 15.11 -22.71
C VAL A 8 -14.06 15.96 -21.47
N ASN A 9 -12.78 16.14 -21.16
CA ASN A 9 -12.36 16.97 -20.05
C ASN A 9 -12.36 18.44 -20.49
N LEU A 10 -13.28 19.24 -19.95
CA LEU A 10 -13.50 20.61 -20.42
C LEU A 10 -12.42 21.59 -19.92
N ASN A 11 -11.54 21.18 -19.00
CA ASN A 11 -10.40 21.97 -18.47
C ASN A 11 -10.75 23.33 -17.87
N TRP A 12 -11.89 23.42 -17.18
CA TRP A 12 -12.28 24.59 -16.38
C TRP A 12 -13.02 24.14 -15.12
N GLU A 13 -12.75 24.82 -14.02
CA GLU A 13 -13.42 24.61 -12.74
C GLU A 13 -14.71 25.44 -12.71
N ILE A 14 -15.83 24.81 -12.34
CA ILE A 14 -17.10 25.51 -12.11
C ILE A 14 -17.16 25.88 -10.63
N PRO A 15 -17.16 27.17 -10.28
CA PRO A 15 -17.24 27.61 -8.87
C PRO A 15 -18.57 27.22 -8.23
N VAL A 16 -18.55 26.83 -6.95
CA VAL A 16 -19.74 26.44 -6.19
C VAL A 16 -20.80 27.56 -6.15
N GLY A 17 -22.07 27.22 -6.44
CA GLY A 17 -23.22 28.10 -6.36
C GLY A 17 -24.56 27.38 -6.54
N ASN A 18 -25.66 28.06 -6.19
CA ASN A 18 -27.01 27.62 -6.51
C ASN A 18 -27.50 28.30 -7.79
N ASN A 19 -28.31 27.61 -8.61
CA ASN A 19 -28.84 28.09 -9.90
C ASN A 19 -27.81 28.14 -11.05
N TYR A 20 -27.08 27.05 -11.30
CA TYR A 20 -26.31 26.94 -12.54
C TYR A 20 -27.24 26.97 -13.74
N ILE A 21 -26.92 27.84 -14.70
CA ILE A 21 -27.70 28.02 -15.92
C ILE A 21 -26.85 27.47 -17.07
N LEU A 22 -27.30 26.36 -17.67
CA LEU A 22 -26.82 25.95 -18.99
C LEU A 22 -27.33 26.99 -20.01
N THR A 23 -26.42 27.80 -20.53
CA THR A 23 -26.71 28.85 -21.52
C THR A 23 -25.98 28.59 -22.83
N THR A 24 -26.57 29.03 -23.94
CA THR A 24 -25.94 29.11 -25.26
C THR A 24 -25.60 30.57 -25.56
N ASP A 25 -24.85 31.23 -24.67
CA ASP A 25 -24.38 32.59 -24.94
C ASP A 25 -23.33 32.52 -26.06
N THR A 26 -23.78 32.89 -27.26
CA THR A 26 -23.00 32.79 -28.48
C THR A 26 -21.77 33.69 -28.44
N ASP A 27 -21.89 34.87 -27.84
CA ASP A 27 -20.78 35.83 -27.77
C ASP A 27 -19.72 35.34 -26.76
N MET A 28 -20.15 34.82 -25.62
CA MET A 28 -19.25 34.24 -24.62
C MET A 28 -18.56 32.96 -25.11
N ASN A 29 -19.27 32.10 -25.84
CA ASN A 29 -18.71 30.87 -26.42
C ASN A 29 -17.66 31.18 -27.49
N ASN A 30 -17.96 32.12 -28.39
CA ASN A 30 -17.00 32.56 -29.40
C ASN A 30 -15.75 33.20 -28.78
N GLN A 31 -15.90 33.94 -27.68
CA GLN A 31 -14.78 34.58 -26.99
C GLN A 31 -13.85 33.57 -26.30
N ASN A 32 -14.41 32.53 -25.66
CA ASN A 32 -13.63 31.58 -24.88
C ASN A 32 -13.12 30.38 -25.71
N PHE A 33 -13.88 29.93 -26.71
CA PHE A 33 -13.60 28.70 -27.46
C PHE A 33 -13.29 28.94 -28.95
N GLY A 34 -13.43 30.17 -29.43
CA GLY A 34 -13.13 30.54 -30.82
C GLY A 34 -14.18 30.09 -31.85
N ASP A 35 -15.18 29.32 -31.42
CA ASP A 35 -16.35 28.91 -32.20
C ASP A 35 -17.52 28.61 -31.23
N ASN A 36 -18.75 28.63 -31.74
CA ASN A 36 -19.97 28.45 -30.96
C ASN A 36 -20.36 26.97 -30.83
N ASN A 37 -19.42 26.10 -30.45
CA ASN A 37 -19.64 24.65 -30.40
C ASN A 37 -18.95 24.01 -29.17
N PRO A 38 -19.60 23.07 -28.45
CA PRO A 38 -20.82 22.34 -28.82
C PRO A 38 -22.14 23.09 -28.57
N LEU A 39 -23.06 23.06 -29.55
CA LEU A 39 -24.41 23.63 -29.44
C LEU A 39 -25.35 22.75 -28.61
N LEU A 40 -25.93 23.33 -27.55
CA LEU A 40 -27.06 22.75 -26.81
C LEU A 40 -28.38 23.11 -27.51
N LYS A 41 -29.32 22.16 -27.63
CA LYS A 41 -30.68 22.43 -28.15
C LYS A 41 -31.67 22.48 -26.99
N ARG A 42 -32.67 23.37 -27.09
CA ARG A 42 -33.82 23.39 -26.19
C ARG A 42 -35.03 22.69 -26.80
N THR A 43 -35.97 22.25 -25.97
CA THR A 43 -37.29 21.82 -26.43
C THR A 43 -38.10 22.96 -27.05
N THR A 44 -38.95 22.65 -28.02
CA THR A 44 -39.77 23.64 -28.75
C THR A 44 -41.20 23.76 -28.23
N ASP A 45 -41.79 22.69 -27.66
CA ASP A 45 -43.24 22.62 -27.44
C ASP A 45 -43.66 22.38 -25.98
N GLY A 46 -42.73 22.60 -25.03
CA GLY A 46 -42.95 22.33 -23.61
C GLY A 46 -43.08 20.83 -23.31
N LEU A 47 -42.75 20.43 -22.09
CA LEU A 47 -42.99 19.06 -21.63
C LEU A 47 -44.39 18.97 -21.00
N PRO A 48 -45.16 17.90 -21.28
CA PRO A 48 -46.51 17.78 -20.75
C PRO A 48 -46.58 17.48 -19.24
N ASN A 49 -45.47 17.05 -18.60
CA ASN A 49 -45.40 16.80 -17.16
C ASN A 49 -44.04 17.28 -16.60
N PHE A 50 -44.06 18.41 -15.91
CA PHE A 50 -42.93 18.99 -15.16
C PHE A 50 -43.36 19.19 -13.69
N PRO A 51 -42.47 18.96 -12.70
CA PRO A 51 -41.05 18.59 -12.78
C PRO A 51 -40.79 17.13 -13.23
N TYR A 52 -39.59 16.87 -13.76
CA TYR A 52 -39.09 15.52 -14.06
C TYR A 52 -37.96 15.21 -13.09
N ASN A 53 -38.18 14.25 -12.18
CA ASN A 53 -37.14 13.80 -11.25
C ASN A 53 -36.28 12.72 -11.91
N LEU A 54 -34.99 13.00 -12.06
CA LEU A 54 -33.95 12.00 -12.31
C LEU A 54 -33.27 11.73 -10.96
N ASP A 55 -33.23 10.47 -10.53
CA ASP A 55 -32.53 10.08 -9.31
C ASP A 55 -31.05 10.50 -9.42
N GLY A 56 -30.55 11.22 -8.42
CA GLY A 56 -29.15 11.70 -8.39
C GLY A 56 -28.88 13.02 -9.11
N ILE A 57 -29.89 13.67 -9.71
CA ILE A 57 -29.74 14.99 -10.33
C ILE A 57 -30.59 16.02 -9.57
N VAL A 58 -29.91 17.00 -8.96
CA VAL A 58 -30.55 18.14 -8.29
C VAL A 58 -31.02 19.13 -9.36
N GLU A 59 -32.21 18.87 -9.90
CA GLU A 59 -33.11 19.81 -10.58
C GLU A 59 -32.50 20.85 -11.57
N ILE A 60 -32.74 20.67 -12.88
CA ILE A 60 -32.54 21.76 -13.86
C ILE A 60 -33.73 22.71 -13.75
N ASN A 61 -33.59 23.75 -12.93
CA ASN A 61 -34.70 24.61 -12.55
C ASN A 61 -35.14 25.60 -13.64
N GLU A 62 -34.22 26.16 -14.42
CA GLU A 62 -34.56 27.20 -15.40
C GLU A 62 -33.63 27.18 -16.63
N GLY A 63 -34.21 27.13 -17.83
CA GLY A 63 -33.48 27.35 -19.08
C GLY A 63 -33.47 28.83 -19.46
N TYR A 64 -32.29 29.44 -19.59
CA TYR A 64 -32.17 30.79 -20.16
C TYR A 64 -32.47 30.76 -21.65
N TYR A 65 -33.31 31.65 -22.15
CA TYR A 65 -33.50 31.83 -23.58
C TYR A 65 -33.19 33.26 -24.00
N ASP A 66 -32.57 33.40 -25.17
CA ASP A 66 -32.37 34.68 -25.82
C ASP A 66 -32.88 34.60 -27.27
N SER A 67 -33.96 35.32 -27.55
CA SER A 67 -34.52 35.48 -28.91
C SER A 67 -34.11 36.81 -29.56
N GLY A 68 -33.20 37.57 -28.93
CA GLY A 68 -32.74 38.89 -29.39
C GLY A 68 -33.66 40.06 -29.02
N ASP A 69 -34.96 39.82 -28.76
CA ASP A 69 -35.93 40.87 -28.44
C ASP A 69 -36.41 40.87 -26.97
N SER A 70 -36.30 39.74 -26.27
CA SER A 70 -36.62 39.63 -24.82
C SER A 70 -35.95 38.39 -24.24
N PRO A 71 -34.71 38.51 -23.74
CA PRO A 71 -34.08 37.43 -23.01
C PRO A 71 -34.83 37.16 -21.70
N GLY A 72 -34.92 35.90 -21.30
CA GLY A 72 -35.63 35.52 -20.10
C GLY A 72 -35.35 34.09 -19.66
N PHE A 73 -35.98 33.70 -18.56
CA PHE A 73 -35.88 32.37 -17.96
C PHE A 73 -37.24 31.67 -18.05
N SER A 74 -37.24 30.35 -18.26
CA SER A 74 -38.46 29.54 -18.21
C SER A 74 -38.18 28.12 -17.74
N THR A 75 -39.07 27.62 -16.88
CA THR A 75 -39.12 26.23 -16.41
C THR A 75 -39.66 25.26 -17.46
N ASP A 76 -40.24 25.78 -18.56
CA ASP A 76 -40.87 24.96 -19.60
C ASP A 76 -39.86 24.38 -20.61
N TYR A 77 -38.58 24.78 -20.51
CA TYR A 77 -37.51 24.40 -21.44
C TYR A 77 -36.35 23.70 -20.73
N TYR A 78 -35.85 22.62 -21.33
CA TYR A 78 -34.59 21.98 -20.93
C TYR A 78 -33.61 21.98 -22.11
N TYR A 79 -32.31 21.98 -21.80
CA TYR A 79 -31.22 21.91 -22.76
C TYR A 79 -30.65 20.49 -22.85
N TYR A 80 -30.38 20.04 -24.07
CA TYR A 80 -29.81 18.72 -24.35
C TYR A 80 -28.76 18.81 -25.46
N PHE A 81 -27.79 17.89 -25.44
CA PHE A 81 -26.81 17.77 -26.52
C PHE A 81 -27.47 17.30 -27.82
N TYR A 82 -27.05 17.89 -28.93
CA TYR A 82 -27.61 17.59 -30.25
C TYR A 82 -27.28 16.16 -30.71
N ASN A 83 -28.16 15.57 -31.53
CA ASN A 83 -27.82 14.38 -32.32
C ASN A 83 -27.01 14.82 -33.54
N TRP A 84 -25.68 14.67 -33.51
CA TRP A 84 -24.77 15.23 -34.51
C TRP A 84 -25.01 14.63 -35.91
N GLU A 85 -25.82 15.30 -36.74
CA GLU A 85 -25.80 15.07 -38.19
C GLU A 85 -24.81 16.05 -38.83
N ILE A 86 -23.56 15.60 -38.99
CA ILE A 86 -22.56 16.35 -39.75
C ILE A 86 -22.94 16.28 -41.24
N ASN A 87 -23.46 17.37 -41.78
CA ASN A 87 -23.74 17.44 -43.21
C ASN A 87 -22.45 17.70 -44.00
N ASN A 88 -21.95 16.68 -44.69
CA ASN A 88 -20.72 16.76 -45.48
C ASN A 88 -21.01 17.25 -46.91
N ASP A 89 -21.49 18.48 -47.05
CA ASP A 89 -21.74 19.09 -48.37
C ASP A 89 -20.44 19.26 -49.19
N TRP A 90 -19.28 19.00 -48.59
CA TRP A 90 -17.93 19.16 -49.17
C TRP A 90 -17.36 17.84 -49.74
N ASN A 91 -18.06 16.72 -49.61
CA ASN A 91 -17.68 15.40 -50.14
C ASN A 91 -16.27 14.91 -49.72
N ILE A 92 -15.75 15.34 -48.57
CA ILE A 92 -14.49 14.83 -48.05
C ILE A 92 -14.80 13.58 -47.20
N GLY A 93 -14.56 12.38 -47.73
CA GLY A 93 -14.43 11.15 -46.93
C GLY A 93 -15.67 10.29 -46.66
N GLY A 94 -16.89 10.73 -47.00
CA GLY A 94 -18.10 9.88 -47.01
C GLY A 94 -18.76 9.60 -45.64
N THR A 95 -20.10 9.65 -45.65
CA THR A 95 -21.06 9.30 -44.57
C THR A 95 -20.96 10.10 -43.28
N SER A 96 -22.04 10.84 -42.96
CA SER A 96 -22.37 11.27 -41.61
C SER A 96 -22.31 10.08 -40.66
N CYS A 97 -21.65 10.24 -39.52
CA CYS A 97 -21.52 9.22 -38.48
C CYS A 97 -22.60 9.47 -37.43
N TYR A 98 -23.46 8.50 -37.19
CA TYR A 98 -24.38 8.52 -36.05
C TYR A 98 -23.60 8.06 -34.81
N SER A 99 -23.69 8.80 -33.71
CA SER A 99 -23.32 8.29 -32.38
C SER A 99 -24.59 7.99 -31.61
N GLU A 100 -24.60 6.89 -30.85
CA GLU A 100 -25.65 6.70 -29.86
C GLU A 100 -25.59 7.85 -28.82
N PRO A 101 -26.75 8.28 -28.28
CA PRO A 101 -26.78 9.23 -27.17
C PRO A 101 -25.83 8.77 -26.06
N THR A 102 -24.90 9.64 -25.66
CA THR A 102 -23.95 9.36 -24.59
C THR A 102 -24.41 10.09 -23.34
N GLU A 103 -24.57 9.35 -22.25
CA GLU A 103 -24.88 9.90 -20.94
C GLU A 103 -23.69 10.73 -20.44
N ILE A 104 -23.98 11.90 -19.88
CA ILE A 104 -22.99 12.76 -19.25
C ILE A 104 -23.38 12.86 -17.78
N GLU A 105 -22.57 12.25 -16.92
CA GLU A 105 -22.70 12.38 -15.48
C GLU A 105 -22.04 13.70 -15.04
N ILE A 106 -22.82 14.54 -14.36
CA ILE A 106 -22.32 15.77 -13.74
C ILE A 106 -22.34 15.53 -12.24
N PHE A 107 -21.15 15.50 -11.63
CA PHE A 107 -21.00 15.44 -10.19
C PHE A 107 -20.95 16.87 -9.66
N VAL A 108 -21.91 17.21 -8.80
CA VAL A 108 -21.85 18.44 -8.00
C VAL A 108 -21.30 18.02 -6.65
N GLU A 109 -20.04 18.36 -6.37
CA GLU A 109 -19.48 18.18 -5.04
C GLU A 109 -20.23 19.13 -4.09
N ASP A 110 -20.95 18.58 -3.12
CA ASP A 110 -21.49 19.35 -2.00
C ASP A 110 -20.34 19.57 -1.00
N PRO A 111 -19.81 20.80 -0.85
CA PRO A 111 -18.69 21.06 0.05
C PRO A 111 -19.05 20.88 1.54
N ASP A 112 -20.32 20.66 1.86
CA ASP A 112 -20.80 20.34 3.22
C ASP A 112 -21.10 18.83 3.39
N GLU A 113 -20.94 18.00 2.36
CA GLU A 113 -21.13 16.55 2.50
C GLU A 113 -19.92 15.94 3.21
N THR A 114 -20.05 15.69 4.52
CA THR A 114 -19.03 14.96 5.26
C THR A 114 -19.11 13.48 4.91
N MET A 115 -17.94 12.90 4.67
CA MET A 115 -17.78 11.45 4.53
C MET A 115 -17.13 10.88 5.77
N THR A 116 -17.51 9.65 6.11
CA THR A 116 -16.86 8.89 7.17
C THR A 116 -16.03 7.77 6.57
N GLN A 117 -14.72 7.77 6.84
CA GLN A 117 -13.84 6.66 6.57
C GLN A 117 -13.70 5.79 7.82
N GLN A 118 -13.96 4.49 7.69
CA GLN A 118 -13.72 3.51 8.75
C GLN A 118 -12.41 2.77 8.48
N ILE A 119 -11.49 2.77 9.45
CA ILE A 119 -10.18 2.12 9.35
C ILE A 119 -10.09 1.04 10.42
N SER A 120 -9.83 -0.21 10.03
CA SER A 120 -9.60 -1.30 10.98
C SER A 120 -8.17 -1.25 11.50
N ILE A 121 -8.01 -0.89 12.77
CA ILE A 121 -6.72 -0.84 13.44
C ILE A 121 -6.50 -2.17 14.17
N PRO A 122 -5.49 -2.98 13.79
CA PRO A 122 -5.18 -4.22 14.50
C PRO A 122 -4.46 -3.93 15.83
N GLN A 123 -4.47 -4.92 16.72
CA GLN A 123 -3.63 -4.95 17.90
C GLN A 123 -2.14 -4.97 17.48
N GLY A 124 -1.31 -4.23 18.21
CA GLY A 124 0.10 -4.08 17.91
C GLY A 124 0.37 -2.87 17.01
N TRP A 125 1.41 -2.97 16.18
CA TRP A 125 1.84 -1.89 15.30
C TRP A 125 1.12 -1.95 13.95
N PHE A 126 0.67 -0.78 13.50
CA PHE A 126 0.07 -0.56 12.19
C PHE A 126 0.53 0.80 11.63
N ILE A 127 0.38 1.00 10.32
CA ILE A 127 0.58 2.30 9.69
C ILE A 127 -0.75 2.69 9.06
N PHE A 128 -1.40 3.69 9.63
CA PHE A 128 -2.68 4.18 9.10
C PHE A 128 -2.47 5.46 8.31
N SER A 129 -3.39 5.72 7.40
CA SER A 129 -3.54 7.01 6.73
C SER A 129 -5.03 7.27 6.48
N THR A 130 -5.38 8.48 6.07
CA THR A 130 -6.75 8.82 5.74
C THR A 130 -6.82 9.63 4.45
N TYR A 131 -7.87 9.38 3.67
CA TYR A 131 -8.24 10.23 2.53
C TYR A 131 -9.31 11.26 2.92
N ILE A 132 -9.57 11.42 4.23
CA ILE A 132 -10.49 12.41 4.78
C ILE A 132 -9.69 13.53 5.43
N ASP A 133 -10.06 14.78 5.14
CA ASP A 133 -9.63 15.97 5.87
C ASP A 133 -10.65 16.24 7.00
N PRO A 134 -10.33 15.87 8.25
CA PRO A 134 -11.25 16.00 9.37
C PRO A 134 -11.46 17.46 9.76
N GLU A 135 -12.64 17.79 10.30
CA GLU A 135 -12.96 19.15 10.77
C GLU A 135 -11.95 19.69 11.81
N ASP A 136 -11.48 18.81 12.70
CA ASP A 136 -10.36 19.07 13.60
C ASP A 136 -9.23 18.10 13.31
N SER A 137 -8.25 18.58 12.54
CA SER A 137 -7.08 17.80 12.15
C SER A 137 -6.12 17.50 13.32
N ASN A 138 -6.37 17.99 14.54
CA ASN A 138 -5.53 17.62 15.67
C ASN A 138 -5.60 16.11 15.92
N ILE A 139 -4.45 15.42 15.97
CA ILE A 139 -4.42 13.96 16.13
C ILE A 139 -5.16 13.48 17.38
N SER A 140 -5.16 14.27 18.47
CA SER A 140 -5.90 13.89 19.68
C SER A 140 -7.42 13.93 19.51
N SER A 141 -7.91 14.79 18.62
CA SER A 141 -9.32 14.88 18.24
C SER A 141 -9.67 13.75 17.26
N VAL A 142 -8.82 13.52 16.25
CA VAL A 142 -9.01 12.45 15.24
C VAL A 142 -9.17 11.08 15.89
N VAL A 143 -8.44 10.78 16.96
CA VAL A 143 -8.46 9.46 17.61
C VAL A 143 -9.22 9.42 18.93
N SER A 144 -9.98 10.48 19.27
CA SER A 144 -10.59 10.64 20.59
C SER A 144 -11.51 9.48 20.99
N ASN A 145 -12.25 8.92 20.03
CA ASN A 145 -13.19 7.82 20.26
C ASN A 145 -12.50 6.49 20.61
N ASN A 146 -11.20 6.40 20.37
CA ASN A 146 -10.39 5.18 20.57
C ASN A 146 -9.19 5.43 21.49
N VAL A 147 -9.15 6.54 22.21
CA VAL A 147 -7.97 6.96 22.99
C VAL A 147 -7.49 5.90 23.99
N ASP A 148 -8.40 5.15 24.61
CA ASP A 148 -8.07 4.09 25.57
C ASP A 148 -7.38 2.88 24.92
N ASN A 149 -7.53 2.71 23.60
CA ASN A 149 -6.91 1.63 22.83
C ASN A 149 -5.52 2.00 22.29
N ILE A 150 -5.11 3.27 22.40
CA ILE A 150 -3.92 3.80 21.74
C ILE A 150 -2.77 3.92 22.73
N GLU A 151 -1.69 3.22 22.44
CA GLU A 151 -0.45 3.27 23.24
C GLU A 151 0.45 4.41 22.76
N LEU A 152 0.69 4.51 21.45
CA LEU A 152 1.55 5.52 20.84
C LEU A 152 1.17 5.75 19.37
N ILE A 153 1.20 7.00 18.92
CA ILE A 153 1.21 7.35 17.49
C ILE A 153 2.50 8.13 17.21
N LYS A 154 3.16 7.87 16.08
CA LYS A 154 4.35 8.61 15.64
C LYS A 154 4.31 8.93 14.15
N ASN A 155 4.81 10.12 13.78
CA ASN A 155 5.05 10.48 12.38
C ASN A 155 6.46 10.06 11.93
N TYR A 156 6.81 10.36 10.68
CA TYR A 156 8.14 10.03 10.12
C TYR A 156 9.28 10.93 10.64
N LEU A 157 8.96 12.10 11.22
CA LEU A 157 9.91 13.03 11.81
C LEU A 157 10.26 12.68 13.27
N GLY A 158 9.53 11.75 13.87
CA GLY A 158 9.70 11.33 15.26
C GLY A 158 8.82 12.09 16.26
N ASP A 159 7.92 12.96 15.80
CA ASP A 159 6.90 13.54 16.67
C ASP A 159 5.90 12.45 17.08
N VAL A 160 5.44 12.54 18.31
CA VAL A 160 4.58 11.54 18.95
C VAL A 160 3.29 12.13 19.50
N TYR A 161 2.26 11.31 19.49
CA TYR A 161 1.10 11.43 20.34
C TYR A 161 1.06 10.24 21.30
N TRP A 162 1.12 10.53 22.60
CA TRP A 162 1.18 9.54 23.67
C TRP A 162 0.12 9.88 24.73
N PRO A 163 -1.11 9.33 24.59
CA PRO A 163 -2.25 9.69 25.46
C PRO A 163 -1.97 9.51 26.94
N LEU A 164 -1.32 8.40 27.31
CA LEU A 164 -1.02 8.04 28.70
C LEU A 164 -0.22 9.13 29.43
N PHE A 165 0.66 9.85 28.72
CA PHE A 165 1.49 10.92 29.27
C PHE A 165 1.00 12.31 28.90
N GLY A 166 -0.13 12.43 28.18
CA GLY A 166 -0.67 13.71 27.70
C GLY A 166 0.27 14.43 26.74
N ILE A 167 1.11 13.70 25.99
CA ILE A 167 2.06 14.28 25.03
C ILE A 167 1.41 14.32 23.66
N ASN A 168 1.36 15.49 23.03
CA ASN A 168 1.01 15.65 21.63
C ASN A 168 2.00 16.62 20.97
N THR A 169 2.98 16.07 20.26
CA THR A 169 3.98 16.82 19.48
C THR A 169 3.73 16.74 17.98
N ILE A 170 2.87 15.82 17.53
CA ILE A 170 2.40 15.76 16.14
C ILE A 170 1.54 16.99 15.84
N GLY A 171 0.65 17.37 16.78
CA GLY A 171 -0.32 18.44 16.54
C GLY A 171 -1.36 17.98 15.53
N ASN A 172 -1.35 18.58 14.34
CA ASN A 172 -2.32 18.28 13.30
C ASN A 172 -1.81 17.20 12.35
N ILE A 173 -2.68 16.29 11.93
CA ILE A 173 -2.42 15.41 10.80
C ILE A 173 -2.36 16.23 9.51
N THR A 174 -1.45 15.86 8.62
CA THR A 174 -1.26 16.44 7.29
C THR A 174 -1.88 15.52 6.22
N PRO A 175 -2.67 16.06 5.28
CA PRO A 175 -3.17 15.33 4.12
C PRO A 175 -2.06 14.62 3.34
N GLY A 176 -2.31 13.38 2.91
CA GLY A 176 -1.34 12.57 2.16
C GLY A 176 -0.21 11.96 2.98
N GLN A 177 -0.15 12.21 4.29
CA GLN A 177 0.82 11.60 5.20
C GLN A 177 0.23 10.40 5.95
N GLY A 178 1.04 9.36 6.18
CA GLY A 178 0.69 8.26 7.09
C GLY A 178 1.35 8.36 8.46
N TYR A 179 0.85 7.57 9.41
CA TYR A 179 1.28 7.58 10.81
C TYR A 179 1.37 6.15 11.33
N TYR A 180 2.43 5.87 12.08
CA TYR A 180 2.49 4.65 12.86
C TYR A 180 1.55 4.77 14.06
N ILE A 181 0.81 3.71 14.35
CA ILE A 181 -0.04 3.58 15.53
C ILE A 181 0.27 2.25 16.21
N LYS A 182 0.42 2.28 17.53
CA LYS A 182 0.47 1.09 18.38
C LYS A 182 -0.80 1.02 19.21
N SER A 183 -1.49 -0.11 19.12
CA SER A 183 -2.78 -0.31 19.80
C SER A 183 -2.80 -1.55 20.67
N SER A 184 -3.49 -1.46 21.81
CA SER A 184 -3.59 -2.54 22.80
C SER A 184 -4.56 -3.64 22.37
N GLN A 185 -5.50 -3.35 21.47
CA GLN A 185 -6.48 -4.28 20.90
C GLN A 185 -6.99 -3.82 19.53
N ASN A 186 -7.60 -4.75 18.78
CA ASN A 186 -8.26 -4.46 17.51
C ASN A 186 -9.46 -3.51 17.73
N HIS A 187 -9.60 -2.47 16.91
CA HIS A 187 -10.75 -1.57 16.95
C HIS A 187 -10.98 -0.90 15.59
N LEU A 188 -12.08 -0.17 15.45
CA LEU A 188 -12.38 0.65 14.29
C LEU A 188 -12.12 2.12 14.62
N LEU A 189 -11.34 2.79 13.78
CA LEU A 189 -11.14 4.23 13.81
C LEU A 189 -12.03 4.86 12.73
N ASP A 190 -13.01 5.64 13.18
CA ASP A 190 -13.90 6.38 12.30
C ASP A 190 -13.40 7.83 12.21
N ILE A 191 -13.15 8.30 10.98
CA ILE A 191 -12.72 9.68 10.68
C ILE A 191 -13.78 10.31 9.80
N GLU A 192 -14.38 11.40 10.28
CA GLU A 192 -15.40 12.16 9.57
C GLU A 192 -14.84 13.52 9.11
N GLY A 193 -15.16 13.92 7.89
CA GLY A 193 -14.71 15.18 7.31
C GLY A 193 -14.89 15.23 5.80
N GLN A 194 -14.15 16.13 5.15
CA GLN A 194 -14.20 16.31 3.70
C GLN A 194 -13.29 15.32 2.99
N GLN A 195 -13.71 14.77 1.84
CA GLN A 195 -12.85 13.88 1.07
C GLN A 195 -11.70 14.66 0.43
N ILE A 196 -10.46 14.19 0.63
CA ILE A 196 -9.26 14.68 -0.03
C ILE A 196 -9.26 14.13 -1.46
N ASN A 197 -9.09 15.00 -2.45
CA ASN A 197 -8.93 14.56 -3.84
C ASN A 197 -7.67 13.70 -3.98
N SER A 198 -7.76 12.58 -4.70
CA SER A 198 -6.63 11.69 -4.96
C SER A 198 -5.42 12.39 -5.60
N ASN A 199 -5.64 13.44 -6.39
CA ASN A 199 -4.57 14.20 -7.04
C ASN A 199 -3.89 15.24 -6.12
N TYR A 200 -4.26 15.30 -4.84
CA TYR A 200 -3.69 16.22 -3.87
C TYR A 200 -2.14 16.12 -3.85
N PRO A 201 -1.41 17.24 -3.93
CA PRO A 201 0.04 17.23 -3.95
C PRO A 201 0.63 16.85 -2.59
N ILE A 202 1.35 15.73 -2.55
CA ILE A 202 2.06 15.20 -1.39
C ILE A 202 3.54 15.53 -1.50
N GLU A 203 4.08 16.21 -0.49
CA GLU A 203 5.51 16.50 -0.41
C GLU A 203 6.28 15.30 0.15
N LEU A 204 7.17 14.73 -0.66
CA LEU A 204 8.05 13.63 -0.27
C LEU A 204 9.47 14.19 -0.06
N PRO A 205 9.98 14.25 1.17
CA PRO A 205 11.35 14.67 1.44
C PRO A 205 12.37 13.62 0.96
N ASP A 206 13.62 14.03 0.72
CA ASP A 206 14.71 13.09 0.47
C ASP A 206 14.87 12.11 1.64
N GLY A 207 15.07 10.82 1.32
CA GLY A 207 15.14 9.75 2.30
C GLY A 207 13.78 9.14 2.63
N TRP A 208 13.57 8.78 3.90
CA TRP A 208 12.40 8.05 4.37
C TRP A 208 11.26 9.00 4.80
N SER A 209 10.05 8.70 4.37
CA SER A 209 8.80 9.28 4.86
C SER A 209 7.70 8.23 4.93
N ILE A 210 6.50 8.63 5.37
CA ILE A 210 5.31 7.77 5.38
C ILE A 210 4.23 8.42 4.51
N ILE A 211 3.88 7.78 3.41
CA ILE A 211 2.85 8.24 2.48
C ILE A 211 1.50 7.60 2.82
N GLY A 212 0.44 8.41 2.78
CA GLY A 212 -0.94 7.96 2.90
C GLY A 212 -1.60 7.75 1.55
N TYR A 213 -2.50 6.78 1.46
CA TYR A 213 -3.21 6.46 0.22
C TYR A 213 -4.55 7.21 0.14
N LEU A 214 -4.72 7.97 -0.94
CA LEU A 214 -5.80 8.96 -1.07
C LEU A 214 -7.02 8.50 -1.89
N HIS A 215 -7.05 7.27 -2.38
CA HIS A 215 -8.25 6.73 -3.03
C HIS A 215 -9.11 5.91 -2.07
N ALA A 216 -10.41 5.86 -2.33
CA ALA A 216 -11.38 5.11 -1.53
C ALA A 216 -11.37 3.59 -1.80
N ASP A 217 -10.79 3.13 -2.91
CA ASP A 217 -10.72 1.72 -3.32
C ASP A 217 -9.27 1.21 -3.40
N PRO A 218 -9.00 -0.09 -3.21
CA PRO A 218 -7.67 -0.66 -3.44
C PRO A 218 -7.19 -0.52 -4.89
N SER A 219 -5.89 -0.28 -5.09
CA SER A 219 -5.29 -0.22 -6.43
C SER A 219 -3.85 -0.75 -6.45
N SER A 220 -3.36 -1.09 -7.63
CA SER A 220 -2.00 -1.59 -7.86
C SER A 220 -0.96 -0.58 -7.38
N SER A 221 -0.05 -1.02 -6.51
CA SER A 221 1.11 -0.21 -6.08
C SER A 221 1.97 0.25 -7.25
N ILE A 222 2.08 -0.56 -8.31
CA ILE A 222 2.86 -0.22 -9.52
C ILE A 222 2.21 0.96 -10.24
N ASP A 223 0.89 0.91 -10.46
CA ASP A 223 0.19 1.95 -11.21
C ASP A 223 0.13 3.25 -10.42
N MET A 224 -0.13 3.14 -9.12
CA MET A 224 -0.26 4.31 -8.24
C MET A 224 1.08 5.01 -8.00
N MET A 225 2.19 4.28 -7.93
CA MET A 225 3.53 4.86 -7.75
C MET A 225 4.24 5.20 -9.07
N ALA A 226 3.64 4.91 -10.23
CA ALA A 226 4.25 5.19 -11.54
C ALA A 226 4.76 6.63 -11.70
N PRO A 227 4.08 7.69 -11.20
CA PRO A 227 4.59 9.06 -11.30
C PRO A 227 5.90 9.34 -10.55
N ILE A 228 6.24 8.55 -9.53
CA ILE A 228 7.44 8.75 -8.68
C ILE A 228 8.44 7.59 -8.78
N VAL A 229 8.14 6.56 -9.56
CA VAL A 229 8.89 5.29 -9.56
C VAL A 229 10.38 5.46 -9.84
N ASP A 230 10.77 6.39 -10.72
CA ASP A 230 12.17 6.66 -11.07
C ASP A 230 12.96 7.31 -9.92
N ASN A 231 12.27 8.00 -9.01
CA ASN A 231 12.86 8.62 -7.81
C ASN A 231 12.69 7.74 -6.56
N MET A 232 11.91 6.66 -6.64
CA MET A 232 11.61 5.78 -5.52
C MET A 232 12.63 4.64 -5.41
N VAL A 233 13.17 4.45 -4.21
CA VAL A 233 14.04 3.31 -3.89
C VAL A 233 13.20 2.09 -3.54
N ILE A 234 12.32 2.23 -2.54
CA ILE A 234 11.52 1.15 -1.99
C ILE A 234 10.30 1.73 -1.26
N MET A 235 9.18 1.00 -1.31
CA MET A 235 7.99 1.23 -0.50
C MET A 235 7.70 -0.02 0.35
N LYS A 236 7.20 0.15 1.58
CA LYS A 236 6.91 -0.94 2.51
C LYS A 236 5.57 -0.75 3.21
N ASP A 237 4.82 -1.84 3.42
CA ASP A 237 3.66 -1.84 4.30
C ASP A 237 4.04 -2.15 5.77
N TYR A 238 3.04 -2.16 6.65
CA TYR A 238 3.23 -2.47 8.08
C TYR A 238 3.52 -3.95 8.36
N MET A 239 3.28 -4.86 7.40
CA MET A 239 3.55 -6.29 7.50
C MET A 239 4.94 -6.66 6.97
N GLY A 240 5.68 -5.68 6.45
CA GLY A 240 7.00 -5.88 5.87
C GLY A 240 6.99 -6.33 4.41
N ASN A 241 5.85 -6.29 3.72
CA ASN A 241 5.83 -6.45 2.27
C ASN A 241 6.46 -5.23 1.61
N VAL A 242 7.07 -5.42 0.44
CA VAL A 242 7.82 -4.36 -0.23
C VAL A 242 7.44 -4.22 -1.70
N TYR A 243 7.49 -2.99 -2.19
CA TYR A 243 7.61 -2.69 -3.61
C TYR A 243 8.99 -2.07 -3.84
N TRP A 244 9.84 -2.79 -4.56
CA TRP A 244 11.22 -2.42 -4.85
C TRP A 244 11.46 -2.46 -6.37
N PRO A 245 11.30 -1.31 -7.07
CA PRO A 245 11.32 -1.26 -8.53
C PRO A 245 12.62 -1.72 -9.17
N SER A 246 13.78 -1.33 -8.60
CA SER A 246 15.10 -1.60 -9.22
C SER A 246 15.46 -3.08 -9.32
N VAL A 247 14.81 -3.94 -8.53
CA VAL A 247 14.99 -5.40 -8.54
C VAL A 247 13.72 -6.15 -8.97
N GLY A 248 12.70 -5.43 -9.43
CA GLY A 248 11.47 -6.02 -9.96
C GLY A 248 10.58 -6.72 -8.93
N VAL A 249 10.75 -6.45 -7.63
CA VAL A 249 9.95 -7.13 -6.59
C VAL A 249 8.77 -6.28 -6.16
N ASN A 250 7.57 -6.87 -6.17
CA ASN A 250 6.37 -6.31 -5.57
C ASN A 250 5.60 -7.38 -4.80
N THR A 251 5.73 -7.36 -3.47
CA THR A 251 4.96 -8.22 -2.57
C THR A 251 3.85 -7.46 -1.84
N ILE A 252 3.74 -6.14 -2.03
CA ILE A 252 2.59 -5.37 -1.55
C ILE A 252 1.37 -5.68 -2.41
N GLY A 253 1.56 -5.79 -3.73
CA GLY A 253 0.46 -5.97 -4.67
C GLY A 253 -0.38 -4.69 -4.73
N ASN A 254 -1.52 -4.69 -4.04
CA ASN A 254 -2.38 -3.51 -3.96
C ASN A 254 -2.10 -2.68 -2.72
N ILE A 255 -2.14 -1.35 -2.88
CA ILE A 255 -2.27 -0.41 -1.77
C ILE A 255 -3.75 -0.20 -1.45
N ASN A 256 -4.07 0.01 -0.17
CA ASN A 256 -5.42 -0.04 0.36
C ASN A 256 -5.82 1.26 1.07
N PRO A 257 -7.10 1.68 0.98
CA PRO A 257 -7.62 2.81 1.76
C PRO A 257 -7.43 2.57 3.25
N GLY A 258 -7.03 3.62 3.98
CA GLY A 258 -6.81 3.56 5.43
C GLY A 258 -5.40 3.14 5.84
N TYR A 259 -4.56 2.73 4.89
CA TYR A 259 -3.21 2.22 5.15
C TYR A 259 -2.20 3.30 4.78
N GLY A 260 -1.16 3.45 5.60
CA GLY A 260 0.03 4.21 5.23
C GLY A 260 1.17 3.27 4.84
N TYR A 261 2.13 3.80 4.11
CA TYR A 261 3.27 3.06 3.58
C TYR A 261 4.56 3.83 3.84
N ASN A 262 5.60 3.15 4.33
CA ASN A 262 6.93 3.75 4.35
C ASN A 262 7.44 3.84 2.93
N ILE A 263 7.94 5.00 2.53
CA ILE A 263 8.52 5.21 1.21
C ILE A 263 9.89 5.85 1.37
N ARG A 264 10.86 5.38 0.58
CA ARG A 264 12.18 6.00 0.47
C ARG A 264 12.37 6.54 -0.94
N VAL A 265 12.66 7.84 -1.05
CA VAL A 265 12.99 8.50 -2.32
C VAL A 265 14.44 8.99 -2.32
N THR A 266 15.00 9.23 -3.50
CA THR A 266 16.41 9.66 -3.68
C THR A 266 16.61 11.18 -3.73
N SER A 267 15.52 11.92 -3.88
CA SER A 267 15.50 13.38 -3.89
C SER A 267 14.10 13.85 -3.51
N SER A 268 14.00 15.03 -2.89
CA SER A 268 12.70 15.60 -2.53
C SER A 268 11.86 15.88 -3.78
N ALA A 269 10.58 15.51 -3.76
CA ALA A 269 9.67 15.69 -4.87
C ALA A 269 8.22 15.89 -4.40
N THR A 270 7.43 16.59 -5.19
CA THR A 270 5.97 16.64 -5.05
C THR A 270 5.35 15.49 -5.86
N PHE A 271 4.48 14.71 -5.25
CA PHE A 271 3.82 13.55 -5.83
C PHE A 271 2.30 13.69 -5.73
N SER A 272 1.58 13.28 -6.77
CA SER A 272 0.12 13.15 -6.76
C SER A 272 -0.25 11.78 -7.30
N TYR A 273 -1.26 11.14 -6.71
CA TYR A 273 -1.75 9.88 -7.25
C TYR A 273 -2.40 10.09 -8.62
N PRO A 274 -2.19 9.19 -9.58
CA PRO A 274 -2.95 9.20 -10.82
C PRO A 274 -4.40 8.78 -10.54
N GLU A 275 -5.31 9.14 -11.44
CA GLU A 275 -6.68 8.62 -11.42
C GLU A 275 -6.68 7.09 -11.55
N MET A 276 -7.66 6.46 -10.93
CA MET A 276 -7.89 5.03 -11.12
C MET A 276 -8.46 4.76 -12.50
N ASN A 277 -7.69 4.09 -13.35
CA ASN A 277 -8.25 3.50 -14.55
C ASN A 277 -9.07 2.28 -14.13
N SER A 278 -10.38 2.32 -14.35
CA SER A 278 -11.31 1.21 -14.13
C SER A 278 -10.88 -0.03 -14.93
N GLY A 279 -10.04 -0.87 -14.34
CA GLY A 279 -9.66 -2.16 -14.92
C GLY A 279 -8.19 -2.49 -14.77
N ARG A 280 -7.83 -3.08 -13.63
CA ARG A 280 -7.14 -4.38 -13.53
C ARG A 280 -6.87 -4.68 -12.06
N LEU A 281 -7.80 -5.41 -11.44
CA LEU A 281 -7.51 -6.17 -10.24
C LEU A 281 -6.59 -7.34 -10.64
N MET A 282 -5.28 -7.10 -10.69
CA MET A 282 -4.30 -8.18 -10.78
C MET A 282 -4.00 -8.63 -9.35
N PHE A 283 -4.88 -9.51 -8.84
CA PHE A 283 -4.61 -10.34 -7.68
C PHE A 283 -3.62 -11.43 -8.10
N ASP A 284 -2.42 -11.43 -7.55
CA ASP A 284 -1.63 -12.65 -7.44
C ASP A 284 -1.20 -12.80 -5.97
N GLU A 285 -2.14 -13.29 -5.15
CA GLU A 285 -1.80 -13.84 -3.84
C GLU A 285 -1.09 -15.17 -4.07
N ASN A 286 0.24 -15.11 -4.11
CA ASN A 286 1.08 -16.25 -3.75
C ASN A 286 2.01 -15.86 -2.61
N THR A 287 1.44 -15.34 -1.52
CA THR A 287 2.11 -15.37 -0.21
C THR A 287 1.97 -16.77 0.36
N SER A 288 2.92 -17.64 0.03
CA SER A 288 3.14 -18.87 0.77
C SER A 288 3.47 -18.51 2.22
N VAL A 289 2.51 -18.70 3.13
CA VAL A 289 2.74 -18.55 4.57
C VAL A 289 3.59 -19.72 5.03
N SER A 290 4.71 -19.44 5.71
CA SER A 290 5.55 -20.48 6.30
C SER A 290 4.74 -21.32 7.28
N SER A 291 4.77 -22.63 7.10
CA SER A 291 4.04 -23.57 7.96
C SER A 291 4.91 -24.17 9.07
N ASN A 292 6.22 -23.94 9.07
CA ASN A 292 7.18 -24.67 9.92
C ASN A 292 7.74 -23.86 11.09
N TYR A 293 7.64 -22.54 11.02
CA TYR A 293 8.17 -21.65 12.05
C TYR A 293 7.08 -20.67 12.49
N ASP A 294 7.12 -20.30 13.77
CA ASP A 294 6.29 -19.22 14.26
C ASP A 294 6.68 -17.92 13.54
N SER A 295 5.67 -17.18 13.06
CA SER A 295 5.92 -15.90 12.40
C SER A 295 6.60 -14.93 13.37
N PRO A 296 7.63 -14.19 12.93
CA PRO A 296 8.24 -13.15 13.74
C PRO A 296 7.19 -12.15 14.22
N ARG A 297 7.41 -11.59 15.40
CA ARG A 297 6.52 -10.54 15.90
C ARG A 297 6.70 -9.27 15.08
N ILE A 298 5.61 -8.73 14.56
CA ILE A 298 5.59 -7.42 13.90
C ILE A 298 5.90 -6.36 14.95
N THR A 299 7.04 -5.70 14.81
CA THR A 299 7.46 -4.56 15.62
C THR A 299 7.44 -3.32 14.76
N GLY A 300 7.17 -2.13 15.30
CA GLY A 300 7.06 -0.90 14.49
C GLY A 300 8.34 -0.48 13.74
N ASN A 301 9.40 -1.31 13.80
CA ASN A 301 10.72 -1.08 13.24
C ASN A 301 11.18 -2.35 12.50
N ASN A 302 11.63 -2.21 11.25
CA ASN A 302 12.20 -3.33 10.49
C ASN A 302 13.37 -2.90 9.61
N MET A 303 14.10 -3.88 9.09
CA MET A 303 15.03 -3.73 7.98
C MET A 303 14.67 -4.70 6.85
N THR A 304 15.22 -4.46 5.66
CA THR A 304 15.00 -5.32 4.49
C THR A 304 16.31 -5.92 4.02
N LEU A 305 16.31 -7.25 3.87
CA LEU A 305 17.40 -8.02 3.32
C LEU A 305 17.05 -8.49 1.91
N GLY A 306 17.88 -8.14 0.93
CA GLY A 306 17.84 -8.66 -0.43
C GLY A 306 18.92 -9.72 -0.66
N ILE A 307 18.53 -10.83 -1.29
CA ILE A 307 19.43 -11.92 -1.67
C ILE A 307 19.23 -12.22 -3.16
N PRO A 308 20.14 -11.77 -4.04
CA PRO A 308 20.08 -12.07 -5.46
C PRO A 308 20.17 -13.58 -5.74
N SER A 309 19.52 -14.08 -6.79
CA SER A 309 19.54 -15.52 -7.11
C SER A 309 20.91 -16.02 -7.59
N GLU A 310 21.68 -15.15 -8.24
CA GLU A 310 22.97 -15.49 -8.84
C GLU A 310 24.08 -15.78 -7.83
N ILE A 311 23.89 -15.46 -6.55
CA ILE A 311 24.94 -15.68 -5.52
C ILE A 311 24.84 -17.06 -4.86
N TRP A 312 23.78 -17.84 -5.12
CA TRP A 312 23.63 -19.18 -4.55
C TRP A 312 24.59 -20.19 -5.20
N GLN A 313 25.43 -20.82 -4.38
CA GLN A 313 26.31 -21.92 -4.85
C GLN A 313 25.50 -23.16 -5.25
N LYS A 314 24.42 -23.43 -4.51
CA LYS A 314 23.41 -24.43 -4.80
C LYS A 314 22.04 -23.77 -4.62
N GLU A 315 21.44 -23.44 -5.75
CA GLU A 315 20.18 -22.69 -5.81
C GLU A 315 19.08 -23.36 -4.96
N PRO A 316 18.37 -22.59 -4.13
CA PRO A 316 17.14 -23.04 -3.49
C PRO A 316 16.02 -23.28 -4.51
N VAL A 317 15.01 -24.02 -4.09
CA VAL A 317 13.82 -24.29 -4.90
C VAL A 317 12.58 -23.67 -4.27
N LEU A 318 11.51 -23.53 -5.04
CA LEU A 318 10.22 -23.09 -4.51
C LEU A 318 9.78 -23.99 -3.34
N GLY A 319 9.38 -23.37 -2.24
CA GLY A 319 9.08 -24.03 -0.97
C GLY A 319 10.25 -24.08 0.02
N ASP A 320 11.46 -23.67 -0.38
CA ASP A 320 12.55 -23.38 0.57
C ASP A 320 12.30 -22.00 1.23
N GLU A 321 12.81 -21.82 2.45
CA GLU A 321 12.59 -20.61 3.25
C GLU A 321 13.90 -20.05 3.81
N ILE A 322 14.02 -18.74 3.82
CA ILE A 322 15.16 -18.02 4.38
C ILE A 322 14.74 -17.49 5.74
N ILE A 323 15.51 -17.87 6.77
CA ILE A 323 15.24 -17.57 8.16
C ILE A 323 16.35 -16.66 8.67
N VAL A 324 15.95 -15.61 9.39
CA VAL A 324 16.84 -14.68 10.06
C VAL A 324 16.62 -14.81 11.55
N CYS A 325 17.68 -15.09 12.30
CA CYS A 325 17.61 -15.26 13.74
C CYS A 325 18.77 -14.56 14.45
N ASP A 326 18.60 -14.32 15.76
CA ASP A 326 19.68 -13.85 16.62
C ASP A 326 20.63 -14.99 17.03
N GLN A 327 21.67 -14.66 17.81
CA GLN A 327 22.66 -15.62 18.31
C GLN A 327 22.07 -16.70 19.25
N ASN A 328 20.90 -16.46 19.82
CA ASN A 328 20.19 -17.39 20.71
C ASN A 328 19.13 -18.21 19.97
N GLY A 329 18.95 -17.99 18.66
CA GLY A 329 17.97 -18.68 17.82
C GLY A 329 16.57 -18.06 17.82
N MET A 330 16.38 -16.87 18.38
CA MET A 330 15.11 -16.14 18.24
C MET A 330 14.96 -15.68 16.79
N ILE A 331 13.86 -16.07 16.16
CA ILE A 331 13.57 -15.72 14.77
C ILE A 331 13.08 -14.27 14.70
N ALA A 332 13.78 -13.45 13.92
CA ALA A 332 13.44 -12.06 13.67
C ALA A 332 12.95 -11.80 12.24
N GLY A 333 13.11 -12.76 11.33
CA GLY A 333 12.66 -12.62 9.94
C GLY A 333 12.48 -13.97 9.27
N ILE A 334 11.46 -14.09 8.43
CA ILE A 334 11.23 -15.26 7.58
C ILE A 334 10.75 -14.76 6.23
N GLY A 335 11.28 -15.31 5.14
CA GLY A 335 10.79 -15.05 3.80
C GLY A 335 10.94 -16.28 2.91
N PRO A 336 9.96 -16.56 2.04
CA PRO A 336 10.09 -17.65 1.09
C PRO A 336 11.21 -17.34 0.09
N TYR A 337 11.90 -18.38 -0.37
CA TYR A 337 12.75 -18.27 -1.53
C TYR A 337 11.93 -17.84 -2.74
N ARG A 338 12.41 -16.82 -3.44
CA ARG A 338 11.87 -16.36 -4.72
C ARG A 338 12.94 -16.51 -5.80
N PRO A 339 12.59 -17.07 -6.97
CA PRO A 339 13.43 -17.00 -8.15
C PRO A 339 13.77 -15.54 -8.46
N GLU A 340 14.94 -15.30 -9.06
CA GLU A 340 15.49 -13.97 -9.38
C GLU A 340 16.00 -13.18 -8.16
N PHE A 341 15.13 -12.85 -7.21
CA PHE A 341 15.50 -12.02 -6.06
C PHE A 341 14.66 -12.33 -4.81
N SER A 342 15.31 -12.84 -3.77
CA SER A 342 14.65 -13.13 -2.50
C SER A 342 14.70 -11.93 -1.56
N ILE A 343 13.60 -11.68 -0.86
CA ILE A 343 13.49 -10.60 0.13
C ILE A 343 13.02 -11.17 1.45
N VAL A 344 13.68 -10.74 2.54
CA VAL A 344 13.29 -11.03 3.90
C VAL A 344 13.19 -9.73 4.69
N THR A 345 12.05 -9.52 5.34
CA THR A 345 11.90 -8.46 6.34
C THR A 345 12.35 -8.99 7.69
N ILE A 346 13.20 -8.19 8.35
CA ILE A 346 13.78 -8.53 9.65
C ILE A 346 13.28 -7.50 10.64
N TRP A 347 12.63 -7.96 11.71
CA TRP A 347 12.00 -7.12 12.73
C TRP A 347 12.99 -6.73 13.82
N GLY A 348 12.94 -5.47 14.22
CA GLY A 348 13.72 -4.95 15.33
C GLY A 348 13.02 -5.15 16.66
N ASP A 349 13.72 -4.88 17.76
CA ASP A 349 13.10 -4.90 19.07
C ASP A 349 12.06 -3.76 19.24
N ASP A 350 11.00 -4.03 20.01
CA ASP A 350 10.00 -3.04 20.39
C ASP A 350 10.33 -2.46 21.77
N GLU A 351 10.84 -1.23 21.82
CA GLU A 351 11.27 -0.59 23.06
C GLU A 351 10.14 -0.39 24.10
N LEU A 352 8.88 -0.57 23.70
CA LEU A 352 7.72 -0.47 24.59
C LEU A 352 7.33 -1.82 25.23
N THR A 353 8.02 -2.92 24.92
CA THR A 353 7.78 -4.23 25.53
C THR A 353 8.88 -4.57 26.53
N ASN A 354 8.58 -5.52 27.44
CA ASN A 354 9.53 -5.90 28.50
C ASN A 354 10.53 -6.99 28.05
N ASN A 355 10.19 -7.72 26.98
CA ASN A 355 10.98 -8.83 26.47
C ASN A 355 11.51 -8.49 25.09
N LYS A 356 12.65 -9.06 24.73
CA LYS A 356 13.18 -8.96 23.39
C LYS A 356 12.21 -9.61 22.40
N ASP A 357 11.75 -8.84 21.42
CA ASP A 357 10.75 -9.25 20.42
C ASP A 357 11.30 -9.21 18.98
N GLY A 358 12.50 -8.66 18.80
CA GLY A 358 13.23 -8.59 17.55
C GLY A 358 14.69 -8.20 17.78
N LEU A 359 15.43 -7.86 16.73
CA LEU A 359 16.86 -7.55 16.85
C LEU A 359 17.10 -6.13 17.40
N TYR A 360 18.12 -5.97 18.23
CA TYR A 360 18.56 -4.65 18.65
C TYR A 360 19.29 -3.92 17.51
N ASN A 361 19.21 -2.58 17.48
CA ASN A 361 20.03 -1.79 16.55
C ASN A 361 21.53 -2.09 16.78
N GLY A 362 22.22 -2.48 15.70
CA GLY A 362 23.62 -2.90 15.69
C GLY A 362 23.86 -4.39 16.01
N GLU A 363 22.81 -5.19 16.25
CA GLU A 363 22.94 -6.62 16.53
C GLU A 363 23.17 -7.42 15.25
N ASP A 364 24.19 -8.29 15.25
CA ASP A 364 24.46 -9.21 14.14
C ASP A 364 23.41 -10.33 14.05
N PHE A 365 22.88 -10.55 12.85
CA PHE A 365 21.93 -11.64 12.59
C PHE A 365 22.56 -12.83 11.87
N ILE A 366 21.96 -14.00 12.08
CA ILE A 366 22.33 -15.26 11.45
C ILE A 366 21.30 -15.60 10.38
N LEU A 367 21.78 -15.94 9.18
CA LEU A 367 20.96 -16.42 8.08
C LEU A 367 20.97 -17.94 8.02
N LYS A 368 19.79 -18.51 7.83
CA LYS A 368 19.57 -19.95 7.65
C LYS A 368 18.69 -20.18 6.43
N LEU A 369 18.91 -21.30 5.76
CA LEU A 369 18.08 -21.79 4.67
C LEU A 369 17.42 -23.09 5.12
N TRP A 370 16.10 -23.09 5.22
CA TRP A 370 15.34 -24.32 5.39
C TRP A 370 15.00 -24.91 4.02
N ARG A 371 15.42 -26.15 3.80
CA ARG A 371 15.18 -26.91 2.56
C ARG A 371 13.90 -27.72 2.71
N GLY A 372 12.80 -27.28 2.11
CA GLY A 372 11.49 -27.87 2.40
C GLY A 372 11.33 -29.30 1.92
N SER A 373 11.93 -29.63 0.78
CA SER A 373 11.90 -30.98 0.22
C SER A 373 12.72 -32.01 1.01
N GLN A 374 13.69 -31.56 1.80
CA GLN A 374 14.65 -32.40 2.51
C GLN A 374 14.46 -32.34 4.03
N ASN A 375 13.73 -31.35 4.53
CA ASN A 375 13.56 -31.04 5.94
C ASN A 375 14.92 -30.88 6.67
N ILE A 376 15.84 -30.13 6.05
CA ILE A 376 17.16 -29.80 6.62
C ILE A 376 17.34 -28.29 6.68
N GLU A 377 18.20 -27.83 7.59
CA GLU A 377 18.57 -26.44 7.76
C GLU A 377 20.05 -26.24 7.43
N GLU A 378 20.37 -25.26 6.61
CA GLU A 378 21.74 -24.86 6.26
C GLU A 378 22.01 -23.47 6.84
N THR A 379 23.21 -23.21 7.38
CA THR A 379 23.58 -21.85 7.76
C THR A 379 24.20 -21.14 6.57
N ILE A 380 23.68 -19.96 6.25
CA ILE A 380 24.20 -19.11 5.19
C ILE A 380 25.14 -18.09 5.82
N LYS A 381 26.37 -18.04 5.32
CA LYS A 381 27.32 -17.00 5.68
C LYS A 381 27.50 -16.03 4.53
N VAL A 382 27.20 -14.76 4.76
CA VAL A 382 27.47 -13.68 3.80
C VAL A 382 28.94 -13.30 3.90
N ILE A 383 29.68 -13.53 2.82
CA ILE A 383 31.11 -13.21 2.72
C ILE A 383 31.30 -11.73 2.40
N ARG A 384 30.40 -11.17 1.60
CA ARG A 384 30.44 -9.78 1.18
C ARG A 384 29.03 -9.20 1.02
N TRP A 385 28.87 -7.98 1.51
CA TRP A 385 27.65 -7.18 1.33
C TRP A 385 27.82 -6.25 0.12
N GLY A 386 26.81 -6.19 -0.74
CA GLY A 386 26.70 -5.21 -1.83
C GLY A 386 26.16 -3.88 -1.33
N GLU A 387 25.24 -3.94 -0.36
CA GLU A 387 24.71 -2.80 0.38
C GLU A 387 24.50 -3.21 1.85
N GLY A 388 24.62 -2.25 2.76
CA GLY A 388 24.37 -2.47 4.18
C GLY A 388 25.39 -3.39 4.85
N SER A 389 24.91 -4.19 5.80
CA SER A 389 25.74 -5.11 6.60
C SER A 389 24.93 -6.27 7.18
N GLY A 390 25.61 -7.18 7.87
CA GLY A 390 25.01 -8.29 8.62
C GLY A 390 24.49 -7.90 10.02
N ALA A 391 24.45 -6.61 10.33
CA ALA A 391 23.91 -6.07 11.57
C ALA A 391 22.57 -5.36 11.31
N TYR A 392 21.64 -5.52 12.25
CA TYR A 392 20.34 -4.89 12.19
C TYR A 392 20.43 -3.37 12.31
N GLN A 393 19.71 -2.66 11.44
CA GLN A 393 19.52 -1.21 11.53
C GLN A 393 18.07 -0.89 11.18
N THR A 394 17.38 -0.11 12.00
CA THR A 394 16.01 0.33 11.72
C THR A 394 15.95 1.05 10.36
N ASN A 395 14.99 0.64 9.53
CA ASN A 395 14.81 1.05 8.13
C ASN A 395 16.02 0.78 7.21
N GLY A 396 16.97 -0.05 7.67
CA GLY A 396 18.13 -0.47 6.89
C GLY A 396 17.75 -1.29 5.67
N ILE A 397 18.60 -1.20 4.65
CA ILE A 397 18.56 -2.04 3.46
C ILE A 397 19.92 -2.73 3.38
N SER A 398 19.92 -4.05 3.34
CA SER A 398 21.12 -4.86 3.14
C SER A 398 20.94 -5.75 1.93
N ILE A 399 21.95 -5.85 1.07
CA ILE A 399 21.95 -6.73 -0.10
C ILE A 399 23.18 -7.62 -0.03
N ALA A 400 22.98 -8.94 0.00
CA ALA A 400 24.08 -9.90 -0.05
C ALA A 400 24.73 -9.90 -1.45
N ALA A 401 26.05 -9.91 -1.52
CA ALA A 401 26.80 -9.93 -2.79
C ALA A 401 27.64 -11.20 -2.99
N ASP A 402 27.88 -11.97 -1.94
CA ASP A 402 28.56 -13.27 -1.99
C ASP A 402 28.21 -14.09 -0.73
N ILE A 403 27.93 -15.38 -0.90
CA ILE A 403 27.51 -16.28 0.18
C ILE A 403 28.19 -17.65 0.11
N THR A 404 28.32 -18.28 1.28
CA THR A 404 28.73 -19.68 1.43
C THR A 404 27.74 -20.41 2.32
N ASN A 405 27.35 -21.63 1.94
CA ASN A 405 26.49 -22.49 2.75
C ASN A 405 27.37 -23.43 3.58
N GLU A 406 27.21 -23.40 4.89
CA GLU A 406 27.74 -24.43 5.78
C GLU A 406 26.60 -25.39 6.14
N ASN A 407 26.76 -26.67 5.80
CA ASN A 407 25.79 -27.70 6.20
C ASN A 407 25.86 -27.85 7.72
N VAL A 408 24.83 -27.36 8.42
CA VAL A 408 24.61 -27.71 9.81
C VAL A 408 23.77 -28.97 9.80
N SER A 409 24.42 -30.14 9.83
CA SER A 409 23.71 -31.39 10.10
C SER A 409 23.11 -31.30 11.50
N THR A 410 21.81 -31.02 11.61
CA THR A 410 21.04 -31.23 12.84
C THR A 410 20.80 -32.72 12.98
N LYS A 411 21.87 -33.47 13.24
CA LYS A 411 21.83 -34.91 13.40
C LYS A 411 20.91 -35.28 14.57
N LYS A 412 19.88 -36.08 14.31
CA LYS A 412 18.90 -36.51 15.31
C LYS A 412 19.42 -37.78 15.99
N LEU A 413 19.54 -37.75 17.32
CA LEU A 413 19.94 -38.93 18.08
C LEU A 413 18.88 -40.03 17.90
N ILE A 414 19.27 -41.19 17.35
CA ILE A 414 18.36 -42.34 17.23
C ILE A 414 18.48 -43.23 18.47
N TYR A 415 19.69 -43.63 18.84
CA TYR A 415 19.92 -44.47 20.02
C TYR A 415 21.31 -44.23 20.61
N ILE A 416 21.42 -44.46 21.92
CA ILE A 416 22.69 -44.50 22.65
C ILE A 416 23.04 -45.97 22.85
N THR A 417 24.25 -46.36 22.46
CA THR A 417 24.73 -47.75 22.61
C THR A 417 26.01 -47.82 23.43
N ASP A 418 26.27 -48.98 24.02
CA ASP A 418 27.61 -49.31 24.51
C ASP A 418 28.52 -49.79 23.37
N ILE A 419 29.80 -50.05 23.70
CA ILE A 419 30.78 -50.56 22.72
C ILE A 419 30.45 -51.95 22.14
N LEU A 420 29.45 -52.66 22.70
CA LEU A 420 28.97 -53.95 22.22
C LEU A 420 27.68 -53.81 21.37
N GLY A 421 27.22 -52.58 21.12
CA GLY A 421 26.04 -52.30 20.32
C GLY A 421 24.71 -52.53 21.05
N ARG A 422 24.71 -52.60 22.38
CA ARG A 422 23.48 -52.70 23.18
C ARG A 422 22.95 -51.31 23.49
N GLU A 423 21.66 -51.09 23.29
CA GLU A 423 21.00 -49.83 23.62
C GLU A 423 21.01 -49.59 25.14
N ILE A 424 21.39 -48.37 25.55
CA ILE A 424 21.58 -47.99 26.95
C ILE A 424 20.94 -46.63 27.24
N ASP A 425 20.52 -46.43 28.49
CA ASP A 425 20.08 -45.12 28.96
C ASP A 425 21.27 -44.16 29.16
N ASN A 426 21.00 -42.85 29.02
CA ASN A 426 21.99 -41.79 29.20
C ASN A 426 22.65 -41.75 30.61
N LYS A 427 22.08 -42.46 31.59
CA LYS A 427 22.59 -42.54 32.98
C LYS A 427 23.67 -43.61 33.19
N SER A 428 24.01 -44.40 32.18
CA SER A 428 25.02 -45.45 32.27
C SER A 428 26.43 -44.87 32.47
N LYS A 429 27.24 -45.48 33.35
CA LYS A 429 28.62 -45.05 33.65
C LYS A 429 29.68 -45.58 32.67
N ASN A 430 29.28 -46.34 31.65
CA ASN A 430 30.20 -46.93 30.68
C ASN A 430 30.47 -45.97 29.50
N VAL A 431 31.43 -46.31 28.64
CA VAL A 431 31.66 -45.63 27.36
C VAL A 431 30.36 -45.64 26.54
N LYS A 432 29.92 -44.46 26.11
CA LYS A 432 28.67 -44.27 25.36
C LYS A 432 28.98 -43.92 23.91
N LEU A 433 28.21 -44.50 23.00
CA LEU A 433 28.19 -44.18 21.58
C LEU A 433 26.82 -43.61 21.23
N PHE A 434 26.78 -42.33 20.87
CA PHE A 434 25.58 -41.64 20.40
C PHE A 434 25.50 -41.82 18.89
N ILE A 435 24.48 -42.52 18.42
CA ILE A 435 24.30 -42.82 16.99
C ILE A 435 23.17 -41.95 16.45
N TYR A 436 23.45 -41.25 15.37
CA TYR A 436 22.54 -40.30 14.76
C TYR A 436 21.96 -40.82 13.44
N ASP A 437 20.89 -40.18 12.99
CA ASP A 437 20.18 -40.51 11.74
C ASP A 437 21.01 -40.30 10.47
N ASP A 438 22.00 -39.42 10.52
CA ASP A 438 22.98 -39.22 9.46
C ASP A 438 24.11 -40.30 9.44
N GLY A 439 24.05 -41.28 10.35
CA GLY A 439 25.03 -42.35 10.48
C GLY A 439 26.31 -41.96 11.20
N SER A 440 26.44 -40.71 11.67
CA SER A 440 27.56 -40.30 12.50
C SER A 440 27.48 -40.91 13.90
N VAL A 441 28.63 -41.05 14.55
CA VAL A 441 28.74 -41.60 15.91
C VAL A 441 29.61 -40.70 16.76
N GLU A 442 29.06 -40.19 17.87
CA GLU A 442 29.85 -39.51 18.92
C GLU A 442 30.16 -40.45 20.07
N LYS A 443 31.34 -40.27 20.67
CA LYS A 443 31.82 -41.13 21.75
C LYS A 443 32.10 -40.31 23.00
N GLU A 444 31.46 -40.67 24.10
CA GLU A 444 31.70 -40.07 25.42
C GLU A 444 32.48 -41.05 26.31
N TYR A 445 33.57 -40.56 26.90
CA TYR A 445 34.37 -41.29 27.89
C TYR A 445 34.16 -40.65 29.27
N LEU A 446 33.61 -41.43 30.20
CA LEU A 446 33.70 -41.09 31.61
C LEU A 446 35.06 -41.57 32.12
N ILE A 447 35.99 -40.64 32.28
CA ILE A 447 37.25 -40.90 32.98
C ILE A 447 36.95 -40.69 34.47
N GLU A 448 36.97 -41.77 35.26
CA GLU A 448 36.90 -41.67 36.74
C GLU A 448 38.16 -41.05 37.34
#